data_AF-A0A519YGG4-F1
#
_entry.id   AF-A0A519YGG4-F1
#
_cell.length_a   1.000
_cell.length_b   1.000
_cell.length_c   1.000
_cell.angle_alpha   90.00
_cell.angle_beta   90.00
_cell.angle_gamma   90.00
#
_symmetry.space_group_name_H-M   'P 1'
#
loop_
_entity.id
_entity.type
_entity.pdbx_description
1 polymer ?
#
loop_
_entity_poly.entity_id
_entity_poly.type
_entity_poly.pdbx_seq_one_letter_code
_entity_poly.pdbx_strand_id
1 'polypeptide(L)'
;MVHSFLLLGQSNMAGRGFLQDVPPIYDDHINMLRNGRWQPMSEPLHYDRPTAGIGLAASFAAAWRLHHEHEEIGLIPGADGGTSLDDWAVGGPLFAHAVGQAQLAQRSSQLAGLLWH
;
A
#
# COMPACT_ATOMS: atom_id res chain seq x y z
N MET A 1 -14.95 9.89 3.35
CA MET A 1 -13.62 10.48 3.06
C MET A 1 -12.64 9.33 3.09
N VAL A 2 -11.69 9.25 2.16
CA VAL A 2 -10.72 8.15 2.14
C VAL A 2 -9.57 8.46 3.11
N HIS A 3 -9.31 7.57 4.06
CA HIS A 3 -8.13 7.61 4.92
C HIS A 3 -7.02 6.81 4.26
N SER A 4 -5.98 7.51 3.78
CA SER A 4 -4.92 6.87 3.00
C SER A 4 -3.68 6.55 3.83
N PHE A 5 -3.02 5.44 3.48
CA PHE A 5 -1.82 4.94 4.13
C PHE A 5 -0.76 4.68 3.07
N LEU A 6 0.40 5.31 3.22
CA LEU A 6 1.54 5.10 2.33
C LEU A 6 2.40 3.93 2.83
N LEU A 7 2.67 3.00 1.92
CA LEU A 7 3.32 1.72 2.21
C LEU A 7 4.73 1.72 1.61
N LEU A 8 5.74 1.62 2.46
CA LEU A 8 7.15 1.84 2.10
C LEU A 8 8.06 0.74 2.63
N GLY A 9 9.25 0.67 2.04
CA GLY A 9 10.29 -0.28 2.41
C GLY A 9 10.52 -1.31 1.31
N GLN A 10 10.85 -2.53 1.70
CA GLN A 10 11.36 -3.57 0.81
C GLN A 10 10.36 -4.71 0.58
N SER A 11 10.87 -5.92 0.28
CA SER A 11 10.05 -7.06 -0.14
C SER A 11 9.00 -7.49 0.88
N ASN A 12 9.25 -7.30 2.18
CA ASN A 12 8.32 -7.72 3.23
C ASN A 12 7.13 -6.76 3.38
N MET A 13 7.30 -5.46 3.06
CA MET A 13 6.17 -4.56 2.83
C MET A 13 5.47 -4.87 1.50
N ALA A 14 6.25 -5.07 0.44
CA ALA A 14 5.72 -5.31 -0.90
C ALA A 14 4.82 -6.56 -0.94
N GLY A 15 5.23 -7.61 -0.22
CA GLY A 15 4.53 -8.88 -0.11
C GLY A 15 5.17 -9.97 -0.95
N ARG A 16 5.43 -11.13 -0.33
CA ARG A 16 6.04 -12.33 -0.94
C ARG A 16 5.38 -13.63 -0.49
N GLY A 17 4.32 -13.56 0.31
CA GLY A 17 3.57 -14.75 0.69
C GLY A 17 2.82 -15.32 -0.52
N PHE A 18 2.57 -16.62 -0.52
CA PHE A 18 1.85 -17.26 -1.61
C PHE A 18 0.35 -16.93 -1.53
N LEU A 19 -0.25 -16.54 -2.67
CA LEU A 19 -1.66 -16.13 -2.72
C LEU A 19 -2.62 -17.24 -2.28
N GLN A 20 -2.24 -18.51 -2.50
CA GLN A 20 -3.06 -19.67 -2.15
C GLN A 20 -2.98 -20.08 -0.66
N ASP A 21 -2.04 -19.55 0.11
CA ASP A 21 -1.83 -19.96 1.50
C ASP A 21 -2.81 -19.29 2.46
N VAL A 22 -3.50 -18.24 2.01
CA VAL A 22 -4.46 -17.47 2.80
C VAL A 22 -5.73 -17.21 2.01
N PRO A 23 -6.89 -17.10 2.68
CA PRO A 23 -8.11 -16.68 2.01
C PRO A 23 -7.97 -15.23 1.52
N PRO A 24 -8.54 -14.88 0.36
CA PRO A 24 -8.52 -13.52 -0.14
C PRO A 24 -9.34 -12.59 0.76
N ILE A 25 -8.89 -11.35 0.88
CA ILE A 25 -9.60 -10.29 1.60
C ILE A 25 -10.35 -9.42 0.58
N TYR A 26 -11.67 -9.39 0.69
CA TYR A 26 -12.55 -8.57 -0.15
C TYR A 26 -13.42 -7.65 0.71
N ASP A 27 -13.30 -6.34 0.49
CA ASP A 27 -14.15 -5.29 1.08
C ASP A 27 -14.14 -4.10 0.10
N ASP A 28 -15.32 -3.69 -0.38
CA ASP A 28 -15.47 -2.59 -1.36
C ASP A 28 -15.03 -1.22 -0.80
N HIS A 29 -14.87 -1.11 0.52
CA HIS A 29 -14.37 0.09 1.20
C HIS A 29 -12.83 0.08 1.39
N ILE A 30 -12.15 -0.99 0.99
CA ILE A 30 -10.69 -1.05 0.94
C ILE A 30 -10.25 -0.81 -0.50
N ASN A 31 -9.54 0.29 -0.71
CA ASN A 31 -9.07 0.73 -2.01
C ASN A 31 -7.54 0.69 -2.10
N MET A 32 -7.01 0.58 -3.32
CA MET A 32 -5.59 0.76 -3.62
C MET A 32 -5.40 1.86 -4.67
N LEU A 33 -4.32 2.62 -4.56
CA LEU A 33 -3.98 3.62 -5.55
C LEU A 33 -3.29 2.96 -6.75
N ARG A 34 -3.85 3.16 -7.94
CA ARG A 34 -3.30 2.69 -9.22
C ARG A 34 -3.39 3.80 -10.24
N ASN A 35 -2.24 4.16 -10.83
CA ASN A 35 -2.16 5.20 -11.87
C ASN A 35 -2.88 6.50 -11.45
N GLY A 36 -2.78 6.88 -10.17
CA GLY A 36 -3.40 8.08 -9.61
C GLY A 36 -4.90 8.00 -9.34
N ARG A 37 -5.51 6.81 -9.39
CA ARG A 37 -6.92 6.60 -9.11
C ARG A 37 -7.11 5.53 -8.04
N TRP A 38 -8.11 5.71 -7.19
CA TRP A 38 -8.57 4.69 -6.26
C TRP A 38 -9.31 3.60 -7.03
N GLN A 39 -8.97 2.35 -6.75
CA GLN A 39 -9.62 1.15 -7.29
C GLN A 39 -9.85 0.19 -6.13
N PRO A 40 -10.88 -0.68 -6.19
CA PRO A 40 -11.04 -1.75 -5.21
C PRO A 40 -9.73 -2.52 -5.02
N MET A 41 -9.37 -2.81 -3.78
CA MET A 41 -8.12 -3.47 -3.46
C MET A 41 -8.14 -4.92 -3.93
N SER A 42 -7.02 -5.36 -4.48
CA SER A 42 -6.77 -6.75 -4.81
C SER A 42 -5.30 -7.09 -4.58
N GLU A 43 -5.02 -8.30 -4.10
CA GLU A 43 -3.66 -8.80 -4.00
C GLU A 43 -3.18 -9.44 -5.32
N PRO A 44 -1.89 -9.31 -5.68
CA PRO A 44 -0.85 -8.61 -4.94
C PRO A 44 -0.98 -7.08 -5.00
N LEU A 45 -0.78 -6.44 -3.85
CA LEU A 45 -0.92 -4.99 -3.71
C LEU A 45 0.26 -4.24 -4.35
N HIS A 46 1.47 -4.76 -4.23
CA HIS A 46 2.63 -4.24 -4.94
C HIS A 46 2.89 -5.11 -6.16
N TYR A 47 3.18 -4.49 -7.31
CA TYR A 47 3.65 -5.20 -8.52
C TYR A 47 5.09 -4.80 -8.82
N ASP A 48 5.92 -4.77 -7.78
CA ASP A 48 7.32 -4.37 -7.89
C ASP A 48 8.17 -5.44 -8.60
N ARG A 49 7.82 -6.72 -8.43
CA ARG A 49 8.49 -7.89 -9.02
C ARG A 49 7.47 -8.95 -9.45
N PRO A 50 7.82 -9.86 -10.38
CA PRO A 50 6.95 -11.00 -10.75
C PRO A 50 6.62 -11.95 -9.60
N THR A 51 7.44 -11.94 -8.54
CA THR A 51 7.27 -12.74 -7.32
C THR A 51 6.44 -12.03 -6.24
N ALA A 52 5.78 -10.93 -6.57
CA ALA A 52 4.90 -10.25 -5.64
C ALA A 52 3.71 -11.14 -5.24
N GLY A 53 3.32 -11.05 -3.98
CA GLY A 53 2.27 -11.87 -3.40
C GLY A 53 1.64 -11.21 -2.18
N ILE A 54 1.26 -12.03 -1.21
CA ILE A 54 0.63 -11.60 0.04
C ILE A 54 1.61 -10.74 0.85
N GLY A 55 1.11 -9.60 1.32
CA GLY A 55 1.80 -8.69 2.24
C GLY A 55 0.93 -8.38 3.46
N LEU A 56 1.43 -7.50 4.35
CA LEU A 56 0.72 -7.14 5.58
C LEU A 56 -0.43 -6.13 5.37
N ALA A 57 -0.46 -5.45 4.23
CA ALA A 57 -1.31 -4.27 4.04
C ALA A 57 -2.80 -4.61 3.94
N ALA A 58 -3.17 -5.73 3.32
CA ALA A 58 -4.57 -6.14 3.18
C ALA A 58 -5.20 -6.50 4.54
N SER A 59 -4.48 -7.27 5.37
CA SER A 59 -4.94 -7.62 6.72
C SER A 59 -4.94 -6.42 7.67
N PHE A 60 -3.97 -5.51 7.55
CA PHE A 60 -4.00 -4.22 8.23
C PHE A 60 -5.27 -3.42 7.87
N ALA A 61 -5.59 -3.32 6.58
CA ALA A 61 -6.76 -2.58 6.12
C ALA A 61 -8.08 -3.21 6.60
N ALA A 62 -8.18 -4.54 6.53
CA ALA A 62 -9.32 -5.27 7.06
C ALA A 62 -9.49 -5.04 8.57
N ALA A 63 -8.41 -5.10 9.34
CA ALA A 63 -8.44 -4.83 10.78
C ALA A 63 -8.83 -3.37 11.08
N TRP A 64 -8.34 -2.41 10.29
CA TRP A 64 -8.71 -1.00 10.43
C TRP A 64 -10.21 -0.78 10.19
N ARG A 65 -10.77 -1.44 9.16
CA ARG A 65 -12.19 -1.39 8.80
C ARG A 65 -13.12 -1.87 9.90
N LEU A 66 -12.71 -2.86 10.71
CA LEU A 66 -13.48 -3.33 11.88
C LEU A 66 -13.76 -2.23 12.91
N HIS A 67 -12.97 -1.16 12.92
CA HIS A 67 -13.12 -0.04 13.86
C HIS A 67 -13.64 1.24 13.20
N HIS A 68 -13.84 1.24 11.87
CA HIS A 68 -14.19 2.42 11.08
C HIS A 68 -15.25 2.08 10.03
N GLU A 69 -16.34 1.41 10.43
CA GLU A 69 -17.31 0.78 9.52
C GLU A 69 -17.92 1.69 8.44
N HIS A 70 -17.96 3.00 8.65
CA HIS A 70 -18.50 3.99 7.71
C HIS A 70 -17.44 4.75 6.89
N GLU A 71 -16.16 4.40 7.04
CA GLU A 71 -15.04 5.09 6.38
C GLU A 71 -14.34 4.19 5.36
N GLU A 72 -13.75 4.81 4.35
CA GLU A 72 -12.96 4.11 3.33
C GLU A 72 -11.47 4.21 3.65
N ILE A 73 -10.75 3.12 3.41
CA ILE A 73 -9.29 3.09 3.54
C ILE A 73 -8.64 3.01 2.16
N GLY A 74 -7.60 3.81 1.95
CA GLY A 74 -6.82 3.83 0.71
C GLY A 74 -5.38 3.39 0.95
N LEU A 75 -4.94 2.36 0.24
CA LEU A 75 -3.56 1.87 0.31
C LEU A 75 -2.75 2.46 -0.84
N ILE A 76 -1.63 3.11 -0.53
CA ILE A 76 -0.74 3.71 -1.52
C ILE A 76 0.53 2.84 -1.60
N PRO A 77 0.64 1.93 -2.57
CA PRO A 77 1.79 1.06 -2.71
C PRO A 77 3.01 1.85 -3.17
N GLY A 78 4.08 1.82 -2.39
CA GLY A 78 5.36 2.47 -2.70
C GLY A 78 6.59 1.62 -2.41
N ALA A 79 6.44 0.43 -1.83
CA ALA A 79 7.57 -0.45 -1.51
C ALA A 79 8.22 -1.06 -2.77
N ASP A 80 9.54 -1.30 -2.70
CA ASP A 80 10.33 -1.85 -3.79
C ASP A 80 11.34 -2.89 -3.25
N GLY A 81 11.21 -4.14 -3.68
CA GLY A 81 11.95 -5.27 -3.13
C GLY A 81 13.44 -5.30 -3.51
N GLY A 82 14.28 -5.67 -2.55
CA GLY A 82 15.73 -5.72 -2.72
C GLY A 82 16.43 -4.37 -2.54
N THR A 83 15.69 -3.36 -2.08
CA THR A 83 16.23 -2.04 -1.73
C THR A 83 16.78 -2.04 -0.31
N SER A 84 17.87 -1.30 -0.12
CA SER A 84 18.48 -1.00 1.17
C SER A 84 17.97 0.34 1.70
N LEU A 85 18.26 0.65 2.97
CA LEU A 85 17.92 1.96 3.53
C LEU A 85 18.59 3.12 2.77
N ASP A 86 19.79 2.91 2.22
CA ASP A 86 20.53 3.93 1.47
C ASP A 86 19.83 4.28 0.14
N ASP A 87 19.17 3.30 -0.51
CA ASP A 87 18.37 3.54 -1.72
C ASP A 87 17.16 4.46 -1.46
N TRP A 88 16.74 4.54 -0.20
CA TRP A 88 15.65 5.39 0.29
C TRP A 88 16.09 6.78 0.77
N ALA A 89 17.36 7.15 0.53
CA ALA A 89 17.88 8.46 0.89
C ALA A 89 16.99 9.62 0.38
N VAL A 90 16.89 10.67 1.19
CA VAL A 90 16.08 11.86 0.86
C VAL A 90 16.57 12.48 -0.45
N GLY A 91 15.63 12.73 -1.36
CA GLY A 91 15.91 13.23 -2.71
C GLY A 91 16.32 12.14 -3.72
N GLY A 92 16.51 10.90 -3.27
CA GLY A 92 16.72 9.75 -4.13
C GLY A 92 15.44 9.36 -4.90
N PRO A 93 15.56 8.49 -5.92
CA PRO A 93 14.43 8.14 -6.80
C PRO A 93 13.25 7.50 -6.06
N LEU A 94 13.50 6.56 -5.14
CA LEU A 94 12.45 5.88 -4.38
C LEU A 94 11.71 6.85 -3.45
N PHE A 95 12.48 7.68 -2.74
CA PHE A 95 11.94 8.72 -1.89
C PHE A 95 11.06 9.71 -2.69
N ALA A 96 11.58 10.22 -3.81
CA ALA A 96 10.86 11.16 -4.66
C ALA A 96 9.58 10.54 -5.24
N HIS A 97 9.63 9.28 -5.66
CA HIS A 97 8.47 8.55 -6.15
C HIS A 97 7.40 8.39 -5.06
N ALA A 98 7.79 7.94 -3.86
CA ALA A 98 6.90 7.76 -2.72
C ALA A 98 6.20 9.07 -2.33
N VAL A 99 6.95 10.18 -2.23
CA VAL A 99 6.39 11.50 -1.97
C VAL A 99 5.41 11.93 -3.06
N GLY A 100 5.76 11.69 -4.33
CA GLY A 100 4.88 11.97 -5.46
C GLY A 100 3.56 11.18 -5.41
N GLN A 101 3.61 9.89 -5.06
CA GLN A 101 2.40 9.07 -4.89
C GLN A 101 1.55 9.55 -3.72
N ALA A 102 2.17 9.91 -2.60
CA ALA A 102 1.47 10.46 -1.43
C ALA A 102 0.73 11.76 -1.79
N GLN A 103 1.41 12.70 -2.44
CA GLN A 103 0.83 13.97 -2.88
C GLN A 103 -0.30 13.78 -3.89
N LEU A 104 -0.15 12.81 -4.81
CA LEU A 104 -1.19 12.46 -5.77
C LEU A 104 -2.43 11.92 -5.06
N ALA A 105 -2.25 11.02 -4.09
CA ALA A 105 -3.33 10.45 -3.29
C ALA A 105 -4.05 11.51 -2.43
N GLN A 106 -3.31 12.47 -1.87
CA GLN A 106 -3.85 13.54 -1.03
C GLN A 106 -4.80 14.49 -1.77
N ARG A 107 -4.84 14.46 -3.12
CA ARG A 107 -5.83 15.22 -3.90
C ARG A 107 -7.27 14.74 -3.68
N SER A 108 -7.45 13.50 -3.22
CA SER A 108 -8.76 12.87 -3.01
C SER A 108 -8.84 12.02 -1.75
N SER A 109 -7.85 12.13 -0.85
CA SER A 109 -7.80 11.41 0.43
C SER A 109 -7.09 12.23 1.50
N GLN A 110 -7.23 11.83 2.75
CA GLN A 110 -6.43 12.34 3.86
C GLN A 110 -5.36 11.30 4.20
N LEU A 111 -4.08 11.65 4.04
CA LEU A 111 -2.98 10.78 4.46
C LEU A 111 -3.01 10.63 5.99
N ALA A 112 -3.42 9.46 6.46
CA ALA A 112 -3.64 9.12 7.85
C ALA A 112 -2.43 8.43 8.50
N GLY A 113 -1.57 7.80 7.69
CA GLY A 113 -0.40 7.12 8.23
C GLY A 113 0.60 6.62 7.19
N LEU A 114 1.71 6.10 7.70
CA LEU A 114 2.83 5.53 6.97
C LEU A 114 3.14 4.15 7.58
N LEU A 115 3.23 3.13 6.74
CA LEU A 115 3.72 1.81 7.16
C LEU A 115 5.07 1.58 6.46
N TRP A 116 6.10 1.25 7.24
CA TRP A 116 7.47 1.05 6.75
C TRP A 116 7.98 -0.32 7.17
N HIS A 117 8.43 -1.15 6.20
CA HIS A 117 9.05 -2.44 6.48
C HIS A 117 10.08 -2.87 5.43
#